data_AF-A0A353RKH4-F1
#
_entry.id   AF-A0A353RKH4-F1
#
_cell.length_a   1.000
_cell.length_b   1.000
_cell.length_c   1.000
_cell.angle_alpha   90.00
_cell.angle_beta   90.00
_cell.angle_gamma   90.00
#
_symmetry.space_group_name_H-M   'P 1'
#
loop_
_entity.id
_entity.type
_entity.pdbx_description
1 polymer ?
#
loop_
_entity_poly.entity_id
_entity_poly.type
_entity_poly.pdbx_seq_one_letter_code
_entity_poly.pdbx_strand_id
1 'polypeptide(L)'
;MRDPHLAAQITLKGQQLLQQYLTEFKLQKVRANLEYVETNFQEARQNFEAKQEELARFRDANVNLTSAMARTREEKLQSEYSLLLGVYTELAKQKEQAKIAVTETTPILTVIEPVIVPVEKSKPSRARMLIIYTFLGLIIGIGWVFGVPYVKETLSKIKK
;
A
#
# COMPACT_ATOMS: atom_id res chain seq x y z
N MET A 1 -12.54 -11.82 26.50
CA MET A 1 -13.48 -11.74 25.34
C MET A 1 -14.22 -13.06 25.22
N ARG A 2 -15.51 -13.08 25.59
CA ARG A 2 -16.29 -14.32 25.84
C ARG A 2 -17.24 -14.72 24.70
N ASP A 3 -17.42 -13.89 23.68
CA ASP A 3 -18.26 -14.20 22.52
C ASP A 3 -17.45 -14.06 21.20
N PRO A 4 -17.12 -15.19 20.53
CA PRO A 4 -16.35 -15.18 19.30
C PRO A 4 -17.05 -14.45 18.14
N HIS A 5 -18.38 -14.38 18.14
CA HIS A 5 -19.12 -13.65 17.11
C HIS A 5 -18.96 -12.14 17.26
N LEU A 6 -18.93 -11.63 18.50
CA LEU A 6 -18.64 -10.21 18.76
C LEU A 6 -17.21 -9.84 18.34
N ALA A 7 -16.23 -10.69 18.67
CA ALA A 7 -14.83 -10.44 18.29
C ALA A 7 -14.64 -10.45 16.76
N ALA A 8 -15.32 -11.38 16.06
CA ALA A 8 -15.33 -11.42 14.60
C ALA A 8 -16.00 -10.17 14.00
N GLN A 9 -17.16 -9.75 14.51
CA GLN A 9 -17.85 -8.54 14.02
C GLN A 9 -17.03 -7.26 14.24
N ILE A 10 -16.40 -7.10 15.40
CA ILE A 10 -15.55 -5.93 15.68
C ILE A 10 -14.35 -5.91 14.73
N THR A 11 -13.72 -7.06 14.49
CA THR A 11 -12.58 -7.18 13.57
C THR A 11 -12.99 -6.90 12.12
N LEU A 12 -14.13 -7.45 11.68
CA LEU A 12 -14.69 -7.21 10.33
C LEU A 12 -15.03 -5.73 10.12
N LYS A 13 -15.66 -5.09 11.10
CA LYS A 13 -16.02 -3.67 11.02
C LYS A 13 -14.77 -2.78 11.03
N GLY A 14 -13.75 -3.15 11.81
CA GLY A 14 -12.44 -2.49 11.79
C GLY A 14 -11.74 -2.62 10.43
N GLN A 15 -11.78 -3.80 9.81
CA GLN A 15 -11.21 -4.03 8.49
C GLN A 15 -11.95 -3.24 7.40
N GLN A 16 -13.28 -3.19 7.43
CA GLN A 16 -14.09 -2.41 6.48
C GLN A 16 -13.81 -0.91 6.59
N LEU A 17 -13.76 -0.37 7.82
CA LEU A 17 -13.43 1.04 8.05
C LEU A 17 -12.01 1.38 7.58
N LEU A 18 -11.05 0.52 7.87
CA LEU A 18 -9.67 0.70 7.41
C LEU A 18 -9.59 0.63 5.87
N GLN A 19 -10.31 -0.28 5.24
CA GLN A 19 -10.36 -0.40 3.79
C GLN A 19 -11.02 0.80 3.11
N GLN A 20 -12.12 1.33 3.68
CA GLN A 20 -12.72 2.58 3.22
C GLN A 20 -11.74 3.74 3.34
N TYR A 21 -11.14 3.92 4.53
CA TYR A 21 -10.19 5.00 4.76
C TYR A 21 -8.96 4.91 3.84
N LEU A 22 -8.39 3.70 3.67
CA LEU A 22 -7.25 3.49 2.78
C LEU A 22 -7.61 3.74 1.31
N THR A 23 -8.82 3.35 0.89
CA THR A 23 -9.30 3.61 -0.48
C THR A 23 -9.51 5.10 -0.71
N GLU A 24 -10.19 5.80 0.20
CA GLU A 24 -10.42 7.25 0.12
C GLU A 24 -9.10 8.02 0.16
N PHE A 25 -8.18 7.64 1.05
CA PHE A 25 -6.87 8.27 1.16
C PHE A 25 -6.02 8.05 -0.09
N LYS A 26 -5.98 6.82 -0.63
CA LYS A 26 -5.30 6.54 -1.90
C LYS A 26 -5.92 7.33 -3.05
N LEU A 27 -7.25 7.40 -3.12
CA LEU A 27 -7.95 8.14 -4.15
C LEU A 27 -7.66 9.64 -4.08
N GLN A 28 -7.67 10.23 -2.88
CA GLN A 28 -7.28 11.64 -2.67
C GLN A 28 -5.83 11.89 -3.11
N LYS A 29 -4.90 11.00 -2.74
CA LYS A 29 -3.48 11.15 -3.12
C LYS A 29 -3.28 11.11 -4.63
N VAL A 30 -3.93 10.17 -5.32
CA VAL A 30 -3.78 10.03 -6.78
C VAL A 30 -4.46 11.20 -7.52
N ARG A 31 -5.59 11.72 -7.01
CA ARG A 31 -6.23 12.94 -7.53
C ARG A 31 -5.36 14.18 -7.35
N ALA A 32 -4.79 14.39 -6.16
CA ALA A 32 -3.89 15.50 -5.89
C ALA A 32 -2.64 15.46 -6.79
N ASN A 33 -2.13 14.26 -7.08
CA ASN A 33 -1.02 14.09 -8.02
C ASN A 33 -1.42 14.46 -9.45
N LEU A 34 -2.62 14.08 -9.91
CA LEU A 34 -3.13 14.49 -11.23
C LEU A 34 -3.24 16.01 -11.33
N GLU A 35 -3.81 16.67 -10.32
CA GLU A 35 -3.95 18.13 -10.28
C GLU A 35 -2.59 18.85 -10.31
N TYR A 36 -1.62 18.34 -9.53
CA TYR A 36 -0.25 18.86 -9.54
C TYR A 36 0.40 18.75 -10.93
N VAL A 37 0.33 17.57 -11.56
CA VAL A 37 0.93 17.36 -12.90
C VAL A 37 0.21 18.19 -13.96
N GLU A 38 -1.11 18.32 -13.87
CA GLU A 38 -1.90 19.13 -14.79
C GLU A 38 -1.55 20.62 -14.68
N THR A 39 -1.37 21.15 -13.47
CA THR A 39 -0.95 22.54 -13.24
C THR A 39 0.43 22.80 -13.85
N ASN A 40 1.40 21.95 -13.54
CA ASN A 40 2.76 22.06 -14.10
C ASN A 40 2.77 21.93 -15.63
N PHE A 41 1.92 21.07 -16.19
CA PHE A 41 1.77 20.94 -17.63
C PHE A 41 1.27 22.23 -18.28
N GLN A 42 0.29 22.91 -17.68
CA GLN A 42 -0.21 24.19 -18.22
C GLN A 42 0.86 25.28 -18.15
N GLU A 43 1.61 25.36 -17.05
CA GLU A 43 2.70 26.33 -16.91
C GLU A 43 3.81 26.06 -17.94
N ALA A 44 4.24 24.80 -18.08
CA ALA A 44 5.24 24.41 -19.08
C ALA A 44 4.77 24.69 -20.51
N ARG A 45 3.47 24.48 -20.79
CA ARG A 45 2.87 24.80 -22.08
C ARG A 45 2.94 26.29 -22.38
N GLN A 46 2.57 27.14 -21.42
CA GLN A 46 2.64 28.60 -21.59
C GLN A 46 4.08 29.07 -21.83
N ASN A 47 5.04 28.55 -21.06
CA ASN A 47 6.45 28.86 -21.23
C ASN A 47 6.98 28.42 -22.60
N PHE A 48 6.60 27.22 -23.04
CA PHE A 48 6.96 26.70 -24.36
C PHE A 48 6.37 27.55 -25.49
N GLU A 49 5.07 27.87 -25.44
CA GLU A 49 4.37 28.68 -26.45
C GLU A 49 4.98 30.10 -26.52
N ALA A 50 5.28 30.72 -25.38
CA ALA A 50 5.95 32.02 -25.33
C ALA A 50 7.34 31.97 -26.01
N LYS A 51 8.10 30.89 -25.79
CA LYS A 51 9.43 30.73 -26.39
C LYS A 51 9.37 30.43 -27.88
N GLN A 52 8.39 29.65 -28.30
CA GLN A 52 8.11 29.39 -29.70
C GLN A 52 7.81 30.70 -30.44
N GLU A 53 6.97 31.56 -29.85
CA GLU A 53 6.64 32.86 -30.41
C GLU A 53 7.85 33.81 -30.44
N GLU A 54 8.69 33.82 -29.41
CA GLU A 54 9.95 34.57 -29.40
C GLU A 54 10.89 34.14 -30.54
N LEU A 55 11.08 32.84 -30.73
CA LEU A 55 11.92 32.29 -31.80
C LEU A 55 11.34 32.61 -33.18
N ALA A 56 10.01 32.49 -33.36
CA ALA A 56 9.33 32.84 -34.60
C ALA A 56 9.52 34.32 -34.94
N ARG A 57 9.26 35.22 -33.97
CA ARG A 57 9.51 36.67 -34.12
C ARG A 57 10.96 36.98 -34.47
N PHE A 58 11.91 36.30 -33.85
CA PHE A 58 13.33 36.49 -34.15
C PHE A 58 13.66 36.10 -35.60
N ARG A 59 13.12 34.96 -36.08
CA ARG A 59 13.32 34.50 -37.46
C ARG A 59 12.67 35.43 -38.47
N ASP A 60 11.44 35.86 -38.23
CA ASP A 60 10.72 36.79 -39.10
C ASP A 60 11.41 38.16 -39.18
N ALA A 61 11.98 38.64 -38.08
CA ALA A 61 12.73 39.90 -38.06
C ALA A 61 14.11 39.80 -38.73
N ASN A 62 14.68 38.60 -38.86
CA ASN A 62 16.06 38.38 -39.31
C ASN A 62 16.16 37.42 -40.51
N VAL A 63 15.28 37.55 -41.49
CA VAL A 63 15.19 36.65 -42.67
C VAL A 63 16.54 36.49 -43.42
N ASN A 64 17.37 37.53 -43.47
CA ASN A 64 18.69 37.52 -44.11
C ASN A 64 19.84 37.53 -43.08
N LEU A 65 19.95 36.46 -42.29
CA LEU A 65 20.95 36.26 -41.23
C LEU A 65 22.40 36.15 -41.76
N THR A 66 23.03 37.31 -41.96
CA THR A 66 24.46 37.45 -42.35
C THR A 66 25.40 37.67 -41.17
N SER A 67 24.90 38.17 -40.04
CA SER A 67 25.70 38.43 -38.83
C SER A 67 25.94 37.16 -38.01
N ALA A 68 27.20 36.90 -37.67
CA ALA A 68 27.57 35.79 -36.78
C ALA A 68 26.94 35.90 -35.38
N MET A 69 26.82 37.11 -34.83
CA MET A 69 26.17 37.33 -33.53
C MET A 69 24.67 36.98 -33.58
N ALA A 70 24.00 37.30 -34.68
CA ALA A 70 22.59 36.99 -34.85
C ALA A 70 22.37 35.48 -34.98
N ARG A 71 23.28 34.74 -35.64
CA ARG A 71 23.26 33.27 -35.68
C ARG A 71 23.42 32.65 -34.29
N THR A 72 24.40 33.08 -33.51
CA THR A 72 24.59 32.60 -32.12
C THR A 72 23.35 32.86 -31.27
N ARG A 73 22.68 33.99 -31.48
CA ARG A 73 21.42 34.30 -30.78
C ARG A 73 20.28 33.39 -31.22
N GLU A 74 20.17 33.08 -32.51
CA GLU A 74 19.20 32.10 -33.01
C GLU A 74 19.43 30.72 -32.40
N GLU A 75 20.67 30.24 -32.40
CA GLU A 75 21.06 28.94 -31.82
C GLU A 75 20.70 28.86 -30.33
N LYS A 76 20.92 29.95 -29.59
CA LYS A 76 20.50 30.06 -28.19
C LYS A 76 18.98 29.95 -28.04
N LEU A 77 18.21 30.73 -28.82
CA LEU A 77 16.75 30.67 -28.78
C LEU A 77 16.20 29.30 -29.19
N GLN A 78 16.81 28.66 -30.19
CA GLN A 78 16.48 27.31 -30.63
C GLN A 78 16.80 26.27 -29.54
N SER A 79 17.92 26.42 -28.83
CA SER A 79 18.29 25.53 -27.72
C SER A 79 17.31 25.66 -26.55
N GLU A 80 16.94 26.88 -26.18
CA GLU A 80 15.94 27.14 -25.14
C GLU A 80 14.54 26.64 -25.54
N TYR A 81 14.14 26.82 -26.80
CA TYR A 81 12.92 26.22 -27.36
C TYR A 81 12.92 24.69 -27.23
N SER A 82 14.04 24.06 -27.59
CA SER A 82 14.17 22.60 -27.58
C SER A 82 14.15 22.03 -26.16
N LEU A 83 14.76 22.76 -25.20
CA LEU A 83 14.70 22.43 -23.78
C LEU A 83 13.25 22.45 -23.27
N LEU A 84 12.51 23.53 -23.54
CA LEU A 84 11.12 23.69 -23.11
C LEU A 84 10.19 22.68 -23.80
N LEU A 85 10.43 22.37 -25.08
CA LEU A 85 9.70 21.32 -25.80
C LEU A 85 9.88 19.95 -25.12
N GLY A 86 11.11 19.65 -24.69
CA GLY A 86 11.41 18.42 -23.95
C GLY A 86 10.65 18.32 -22.63
N VAL A 87 10.67 19.40 -21.83
CA VAL A 87 9.93 19.48 -20.56
C VAL A 87 8.42 19.35 -20.78
N TYR A 88 7.86 20.07 -21.76
CA TYR A 88 6.44 20.00 -22.12
C TYR A 88 6.03 18.58 -22.54
N THR A 89 6.83 17.94 -23.40
CA THR A 89 6.57 16.57 -23.87
C THR A 89 6.62 15.57 -22.73
N GLU A 90 7.57 15.71 -21.81
CA GLU A 90 7.68 14.82 -20.67
C GLU A 90 6.52 15.00 -19.68
N LEU A 91 6.13 16.24 -19.38
CA LEU A 91 4.94 16.53 -18.56
C LEU A 91 3.65 16.04 -19.22
N ALA A 92 3.54 16.10 -20.55
CA ALA A 92 2.41 15.53 -21.29
C ALA A 92 2.28 14.02 -21.04
N LYS A 93 3.40 13.28 -21.10
CA LYS A 93 3.43 11.85 -20.79
C LYS A 93 3.07 11.58 -19.33
N GLN A 94 3.62 12.35 -18.40
CA GLN A 94 3.34 12.20 -16.96
C GLN A 94 1.86 12.48 -16.66
N LYS A 95 1.24 13.46 -17.32
CA LYS A 95 -0.19 13.76 -17.18
C LYS A 95 -1.03 12.56 -17.61
N GLU A 96 -0.73 11.95 -18.76
CA GLU A 96 -1.48 10.79 -19.23
C GLU A 96 -1.29 9.59 -18.30
N GLN A 97 -0.07 9.36 -17.80
CA GLN A 97 0.19 8.34 -16.77
C GLN A 97 -0.59 8.59 -15.48
N ALA A 98 -0.62 9.83 -14.99
CA ALA A 98 -1.37 10.19 -13.78
C ALA A 98 -2.88 9.99 -13.98
N LYS A 99 -3.41 10.29 -15.17
CA LYS A 99 -4.81 10.06 -15.53
C LYS A 99 -5.16 8.57 -15.59
N ILE A 100 -4.27 7.75 -16.15
CA ILE A 100 -4.40 6.29 -16.11
C ILE A 100 -4.41 5.80 -14.66
N ALA A 101 -3.50 6.28 -13.82
CA ALA A 101 -3.44 5.89 -12.40
C ALA A 101 -4.72 6.27 -11.61
N VAL A 102 -5.33 7.44 -11.87
CA VAL A 102 -6.63 7.80 -11.30
C VAL A 102 -7.71 6.83 -11.77
N THR A 103 -7.72 6.48 -13.05
CA THR A 103 -8.72 5.59 -13.65
C THR A 103 -8.58 4.17 -13.11
N GLU A 104 -7.36 3.66 -12.95
CA GLU A 104 -7.08 2.35 -12.35
C GLU A 104 -7.43 2.29 -10.86
N THR A 105 -7.15 3.37 -10.12
CA THR A 105 -7.39 3.45 -8.67
C THR A 105 -8.86 3.75 -8.35
N THR A 106 -9.64 4.22 -9.31
CA THR A 106 -11.08 4.38 -9.16
C THR A 106 -11.72 3.05 -9.50
N PRO A 107 -12.07 2.19 -8.52
CA PRO A 107 -12.91 1.05 -8.84
C PRO A 107 -14.20 1.62 -9.43
N ILE A 108 -14.53 1.21 -10.66
CA ILE A 108 -15.89 1.31 -11.18
C ILE A 108 -16.75 0.80 -10.03
N LEU A 109 -17.72 1.59 -9.57
CA LEU A 109 -18.61 1.27 -8.46
C LEU A 109 -19.40 -0.01 -8.77
N THR A 110 -18.74 -1.17 -8.68
CA THR A 110 -19.37 -2.47 -8.69
C THR A 110 -19.47 -2.84 -7.23
N VAL A 111 -20.68 -2.66 -6.71
CA VAL A 111 -21.13 -3.07 -5.39
C VAL A 111 -20.57 -4.47 -5.10
N ILE A 112 -19.62 -4.57 -4.17
CA ILE A 112 -19.17 -5.87 -3.68
C ILE A 112 -20.16 -6.29 -2.60
N GLU A 113 -20.94 -7.32 -2.92
CA GLU A 113 -21.84 -8.05 -2.02
C GLU A 113 -21.09 -8.59 -0.78
N PRO A 114 -21.80 -8.77 0.35
CA PRO A 114 -21.18 -8.70 1.67
C PRO A 114 -20.35 -9.91 2.06
N VAL A 115 -19.49 -9.66 3.05
CA VAL A 115 -18.48 -10.55 3.61
C VAL A 115 -19.06 -11.87 4.13
N ILE A 116 -18.45 -12.97 3.71
CA ILE A 116 -18.71 -14.35 4.14
C ILE A 116 -18.21 -14.54 5.58
N VAL A 117 -19.08 -15.09 6.43
CA VAL A 117 -18.81 -15.37 7.84
C VAL A 117 -17.79 -16.53 7.95
N PRO A 118 -16.69 -16.42 8.72
CA PRO A 118 -15.75 -17.53 8.90
C PRO A 118 -16.43 -18.71 9.63
N VAL A 119 -16.44 -19.88 9.01
CA VAL A 119 -17.14 -21.08 9.52
C VAL A 119 -16.28 -21.92 10.47
N GLU A 120 -15.11 -21.46 10.91
CA GLU A 120 -14.22 -22.31 11.73
C GLU A 120 -13.93 -21.75 13.12
N LYS A 121 -14.41 -22.52 14.11
CA LYS A 121 -14.23 -22.30 15.55
C LYS A 121 -12.75 -22.38 15.93
N SER A 122 -12.11 -21.23 16.14
CA SER A 122 -10.84 -21.12 16.83
C SER A 122 -11.05 -21.11 18.36
N LYS A 123 -11.03 -22.28 19.03
CA LYS A 123 -10.56 -22.54 20.43
C LYS A 123 -11.17 -23.80 21.08
N PRO A 124 -10.46 -24.37 22.08
CA PRO A 124 -9.30 -25.24 21.92
C PRO A 124 -9.75 -26.66 21.51
N SER A 125 -8.88 -27.44 20.86
CA SER A 125 -9.21 -28.84 20.55
C SER A 125 -9.42 -29.61 21.85
N ARG A 126 -10.68 -29.92 22.19
CA ARG A 126 -11.06 -30.69 23.39
C ARG A 126 -10.24 -31.98 23.51
N ALA A 127 -9.85 -32.55 22.37
CA ALA A 127 -8.92 -33.66 22.25
C ALA A 127 -7.55 -33.42 22.92
N ARG A 128 -6.93 -32.24 22.75
CA ARG A 128 -5.62 -31.93 23.34
C ARG A 128 -5.69 -31.86 24.87
N MET A 129 -6.79 -31.32 25.40
CA MET A 129 -6.99 -31.23 26.85
C MET A 129 -7.13 -32.64 27.47
N LEU A 130 -7.93 -33.51 26.84
CA LEU A 130 -8.10 -34.90 27.28
C LEU A 130 -6.77 -35.65 27.35
N ILE A 131 -5.95 -35.57 26.30
CA ILE A 131 -4.66 -36.26 26.24
C ILE A 131 -3.74 -35.83 27.40
N ILE A 132 -3.64 -34.53 27.69
CA ILE A 132 -2.76 -34.01 28.75
C ILE A 132 -3.22 -34.51 30.13
N TYR A 133 -4.51 -34.41 30.45
CA TYR A 133 -5.00 -34.82 31.78
C TYR A 133 -4.97 -36.34 31.98
N THR A 134 -5.22 -37.13 30.93
CA THR A 134 -5.08 -38.59 31.01
C THR A 134 -3.63 -38.98 31.28
N PHE A 135 -2.67 -38.32 30.61
CA PHE A 135 -1.25 -38.60 30.81
C PHE A 135 -0.78 -38.21 32.23
N LEU A 136 -1.22 -37.05 32.73
CA LEU A 136 -0.90 -36.60 34.09
C LEU A 136 -1.49 -37.53 35.16
N GLY A 137 -2.75 -37.94 35.00
CA GLY A 137 -3.42 -38.86 35.92
C GLY A 137 -2.74 -40.23 35.99
N LEU A 138 -2.26 -40.73 34.85
CA LEU A 138 -1.56 -42.01 34.78
C LEU A 138 -0.21 -41.97 35.51
N ILE A 139 0.57 -40.89 35.34
CA ILE A 139 1.85 -40.71 36.05
C ILE A 139 1.64 -40.65 37.56
N ILE A 140 0.64 -39.87 38.02
CA ILE A 140 0.32 -39.75 39.45
C ILE A 140 -0.18 -41.08 40.01
N GLY A 141 -1.02 -41.81 39.27
CA GLY A 141 -1.53 -43.11 39.67
C GLY A 141 -0.41 -44.15 39.86
N ILE A 142 0.52 -44.24 38.91
CA ILE A 142 1.69 -45.13 39.03
C ILE A 142 2.57 -44.70 40.21
N GLY A 143 2.85 -43.40 40.34
CA GLY A 143 3.65 -42.88 41.46
C GLY A 143 3.04 -43.21 42.82
N TRP A 144 1.72 -43.17 42.95
CA TRP A 144 1.02 -43.51 44.20
C TRP A 144 1.05 -45.01 44.49
N VAL A 145 0.75 -45.85 43.49
CA VAL A 145 0.70 -47.31 43.65
C VAL A 145 2.07 -47.90 43.97
N PHE A 146 3.15 -47.39 43.38
CA PHE A 146 4.51 -47.88 43.67
C PHE A 146 5.18 -47.14 44.83
N GLY A 147 4.91 -45.85 45.01
CA GLY A 147 5.51 -45.04 46.07
C GLY A 147 5.01 -45.39 47.48
N VAL A 148 3.70 -45.61 47.64
CA VAL A 148 3.12 -45.95 48.96
C VAL A 148 3.68 -47.27 49.55
N PRO A 149 3.76 -48.39 48.82
CA PRO A 149 4.35 -49.62 49.35
C PRO A 149 5.88 -49.50 49.52
N TYR A 150 6.60 -48.84 48.61
CA TYR A 150 8.05 -48.67 48.71
C TYR A 150 8.48 -47.80 49.89
N VAL A 151 7.73 -46.72 50.19
CA VAL A 151 7.96 -45.87 51.36
C VAL A 151 7.62 -46.63 52.66
N LYS A 152 6.57 -47.46 52.68
CA LYS A 152 6.26 -48.32 53.83
C LYS A 152 7.33 -49.40 54.06
N GLU A 153 7.86 -50.00 53.00
CA GLU A 153 8.88 -51.04 53.09
C GLU A 153 10.25 -50.49 53.54
N THR A 154 10.62 -49.30 53.07
CA THR A 154 11.83 -48.59 53.51
C THR A 154 11.72 -48.07 54.94
N LEU A 155 10.55 -47.56 55.37
CA LEU A 155 10.31 -47.18 56.76
C LEU A 155 10.31 -48.37 57.73
N SER A 156 9.85 -49.55 57.30
CA SER A 156 9.89 -50.77 58.11
C SER A 156 11.30 -51.33 58.28
N LYS A 157 12.20 -51.12 57.31
CA LYS A 157 13.61 -51.54 57.40
C LYS A 157 14.48 -50.61 58.27
N ILE A 158 14.05 -49.37 58.49
CA ILE A 158 14.77 -48.39 59.34
C ILE A 158 14.37 -48.51 60.82
N LYS A 159 13.29 -49.21 61.15
CA LYS A 159 12.80 -49.39 62.54
C LYS A 159 13.03 -50.80 63.12
N LYS A 160 14.05 -51.53 62.64
CA LYS A 160 14.50 -52.79 63.23
C LYS A 160 15.99 -52.73 63.53
#